data_AF-A0A133Y739-F1
#
_entry.id   AF-A0A133Y739-F1
#
_cell.length_a   1.000
_cell.length_b   1.000
_cell.length_c   1.000
_cell.angle_alpha   90.00
_cell.angle_beta   90.00
_cell.angle_gamma   90.00
#
_symmetry.space_group_name_H-M   'P 1'
#
loop_
_entity.id
_entity.type
_entity.pdbx_description
1 polymer ?
#
loop_
_entity_poly.entity_id
_entity_poly.type
_entity_poly.pdbx_seq_one_letter_code
_entity_poly.pdbx_strand_id
1 'polypeptide(L)'
;MQEDKNEMKSKTELSREAREERLASENKDGQKAPLKLKKSVNYVATVVVALILVVVLLYSSISFGFAQKYLPAAKVSSHTVTVAEYNFFYNTIASQVNRYAQRMGQQINLNDPAAFSEKKGQTWGEMISEVADKQVQSFVLAYEEAVKNGIKLDEKEQAELDKMIDNYKQKLVANKTTLNEALATNYGKGVTENLFRELLRKQTIAEKYKKEAPKSVKYSDDELEKLYQAKKDEYDVYDFLYASLVVKPEKVEQPKMPERGKETDKEKLKQINEESAKLQKEYRAKLEKAKKAANEKVKTIEKEAKAAIKDQASFVAFVDKYKNIYQSENGMRPVAPYRYKRLKDMITNADFAKFVSDAKRKANDVYTKSKDNTSIINLGLYLGRQRDESATIHATLRMIQKRTIEQQYKTAKKISDKLTDAQAKEAMQAANDALQAYLAENNSLEAMKKTEIKDYKSSFMDMVDFVPSTSPFVAELGEWLETESRKAGDTNIFQDDRLGLYGVTFLERLPKAAWQSTVSYKESKAKIDKDFQALLEKPENKVVHAFANKLVDRAPFLKRVVAKAEANKPQASQAAKQSEQAKRPVTSQVTATTTK
;
A
#
# COMPACT_ATOMS: atom_id res chain seq x y z
N MET A 1 -50.49 -61.19 36.10
CA MET A 1 -49.28 -60.76 36.83
C MET A 1 -48.26 -61.86 36.74
N GLN A 2 -47.25 -61.68 35.89
CA GLN A 2 -45.85 -62.09 36.10
C GLN A 2 -45.11 -61.78 34.80
N GLU A 3 -44.27 -60.74 34.87
CA GLU A 3 -43.18 -60.50 33.96
C GLU A 3 -42.21 -61.68 34.04
N ASP A 4 -41.66 -62.13 32.91
CA ASP A 4 -40.36 -62.76 32.94
C ASP A 4 -39.50 -62.38 31.73
N LYS A 5 -38.23 -62.13 32.05
CA LYS A 5 -37.26 -61.33 31.29
C LYS A 5 -36.61 -62.15 30.18
N ASN A 6 -36.56 -61.62 28.96
CA ASN A 6 -35.60 -62.10 27.96
C ASN A 6 -34.24 -61.45 28.22
N GLU A 7 -33.30 -62.24 28.73
CA GLU A 7 -31.92 -61.85 29.01
C GLU A 7 -31.19 -61.36 27.76
N MET A 8 -30.58 -60.18 27.87
CA MET A 8 -29.68 -59.63 26.87
C MET A 8 -28.31 -60.29 27.02
N LYS A 9 -27.98 -61.27 26.17
CA LYS A 9 -26.66 -61.95 26.16
C LYS A 9 -25.52 -60.92 26.17
N SER A 10 -24.50 -61.15 27.00
CA SER A 10 -23.40 -60.18 27.15
C SER A 10 -22.49 -60.14 25.91
N LYS A 11 -21.81 -59.01 25.69
CA LYS A 11 -20.85 -58.83 24.57
C LYS A 11 -19.77 -59.93 24.48
N THR A 12 -19.45 -60.55 25.61
CA THR A 12 -18.44 -61.60 25.74
C THR A 12 -18.96 -62.95 25.23
N GLU A 13 -20.23 -63.26 25.47
CA GLU A 13 -20.88 -64.49 24.98
C GLU A 13 -21.12 -64.42 23.46
N LEU A 14 -21.57 -63.27 22.96
CA LEU A 14 -21.70 -63.02 21.52
C LEU A 14 -20.36 -63.07 20.78
N SER A 15 -19.27 -62.64 21.42
CA SER A 15 -17.92 -62.73 20.84
C SER A 15 -17.34 -64.15 20.88
N ARG A 16 -17.82 -64.99 21.82
CA ARG A 16 -17.40 -66.39 21.95
C ARG A 16 -18.16 -67.28 20.96
N GLU A 17 -19.48 -67.12 20.82
CA GLU A 17 -20.26 -67.76 19.74
C GLU A 17 -19.71 -67.37 18.36
N ALA A 18 -19.42 -66.09 18.11
CA ALA A 18 -18.84 -65.63 16.85
C ALA A 18 -17.38 -66.10 16.61
N ARG A 19 -16.67 -66.52 17.65
CA ARG A 19 -15.33 -67.11 17.55
C ARG A 19 -15.40 -68.62 17.32
N GLU A 20 -16.35 -69.31 17.94
CA GLU A 20 -16.64 -70.73 17.71
C GLU A 20 -17.20 -70.95 16.29
N GLU A 21 -18.09 -70.09 15.78
CA GLU A 21 -18.52 -70.10 14.37
C GLU A 21 -17.38 -69.79 13.40
N ARG A 22 -16.45 -68.88 13.76
CA ARG A 22 -15.26 -68.57 12.94
C ARG A 22 -14.26 -69.73 12.86
N LEU A 23 -14.15 -70.53 13.92
CA LEU A 23 -13.28 -71.71 13.96
C LEU A 23 -13.94 -72.93 13.30
N ALA A 24 -15.27 -72.97 13.21
CA ALA A 24 -16.03 -74.01 12.52
C ALA A 24 -16.13 -73.80 10.99
N SER A 25 -15.78 -72.61 10.48
CA SER A 25 -15.89 -72.26 9.06
C SER A 25 -14.54 -71.97 8.37
N GLU A 26 -13.46 -72.65 8.78
CA GLU A 26 -12.20 -72.67 8.02
C GLU A 26 -12.17 -73.87 7.06
N ASN A 27 -12.47 -73.64 5.78
CA ASN A 27 -12.05 -74.54 4.70
C ASN A 27 -10.70 -74.05 4.14
N LYS A 28 -9.85 -75.00 3.72
CA LYS A 28 -8.39 -74.89 3.54
C LYS A 28 -7.84 -73.91 2.47
N ASP A 29 -8.64 -73.00 1.91
CA ASP A 29 -8.20 -72.06 0.86
C ASP A 29 -8.56 -70.60 1.18
N GLY A 30 -8.02 -70.05 2.27
CA GLY A 30 -7.58 -68.64 2.41
C GLY A 30 -8.47 -67.43 2.04
N GLN A 31 -9.74 -67.56 1.66
CA GLN A 31 -10.60 -66.41 1.33
C GLN A 31 -11.65 -66.11 2.41
N LYS A 32 -11.77 -64.84 2.82
CA LYS A 32 -12.75 -64.36 3.82
C LYS A 32 -14.11 -64.08 3.17
N ALA A 33 -15.18 -64.70 3.65
CA ALA A 33 -16.55 -64.38 3.26
C ALA A 33 -16.99 -62.98 3.77
N PRO A 34 -17.82 -62.22 3.02
CA PRO A 34 -18.26 -60.89 3.44
C PRO A 34 -19.30 -60.94 4.57
N LEU A 35 -19.15 -60.02 5.53
CA LEU A 35 -20.00 -59.86 6.72
C LEU A 35 -21.43 -59.41 6.34
N LYS A 36 -22.45 -60.19 6.72
CA LYS A 36 -23.86 -59.79 6.63
C LYS A 36 -24.34 -59.24 7.99
N LEU A 37 -24.54 -57.92 8.09
CA LEU A 37 -25.13 -57.24 9.26
C LEU A 37 -26.63 -56.99 9.07
N LYS A 38 -27.43 -57.10 10.15
CA LYS A 38 -28.90 -57.00 10.15
C LYS A 38 -29.42 -55.59 9.77
N LYS A 39 -30.59 -55.54 9.09
CA LYS A 39 -31.17 -54.34 8.43
C LYS A 39 -31.35 -53.09 9.31
N SER A 40 -31.57 -53.20 10.62
CA SER A 40 -31.73 -52.04 11.52
C SER A 40 -30.40 -51.34 11.86
N VAL A 41 -29.27 -52.05 11.77
CA VAL A 41 -27.93 -51.48 11.93
C VAL A 41 -27.48 -50.77 10.64
N ASN A 42 -27.95 -51.22 9.47
CA ASN A 42 -27.63 -50.58 8.19
C ASN A 42 -28.11 -49.14 8.09
N TYR A 43 -29.31 -48.80 8.57
CA TYR A 43 -29.83 -47.43 8.40
C TYR A 43 -29.10 -46.43 9.30
N VAL A 44 -28.89 -46.76 10.58
CA VAL A 44 -28.15 -45.89 11.52
C VAL A 44 -26.67 -45.79 11.13
N ALA A 45 -26.02 -46.88 10.75
CA ALA A 45 -24.64 -46.84 10.28
C ALA A 45 -24.48 -46.06 8.97
N THR A 46 -25.44 -46.16 8.03
CA THR A 46 -25.41 -45.39 6.77
C THR A 46 -25.62 -43.89 7.01
N VAL A 47 -26.55 -43.51 7.88
CA VAL A 47 -26.78 -42.10 8.24
C VAL A 47 -25.56 -41.51 8.96
N VAL A 48 -24.95 -42.25 9.89
CA VAL A 48 -23.74 -41.82 10.60
C VAL A 48 -22.54 -41.72 9.66
N VAL A 49 -22.34 -42.67 8.74
CA VAL A 49 -21.27 -42.62 7.73
C VAL A 49 -21.50 -41.49 6.72
N ALA A 50 -22.74 -41.24 6.30
CA ALA A 50 -23.07 -40.11 5.43
C ALA A 50 -22.82 -38.76 6.13
N LEU A 51 -23.18 -38.62 7.41
CA LEU A 51 -22.86 -37.43 8.21
C LEU A 51 -21.35 -37.26 8.40
N ILE A 52 -20.60 -38.35 8.64
CA ILE A 52 -19.14 -38.30 8.75
C ILE A 52 -18.52 -37.90 7.39
N LEU A 53 -19.01 -38.44 6.27
CA LEU A 53 -18.53 -38.06 4.94
C LEU A 53 -18.86 -36.59 4.62
N VAL A 54 -20.05 -36.10 4.98
CA VAL A 54 -20.41 -34.68 4.86
C VAL A 54 -19.51 -33.83 5.76
N VAL A 55 -19.22 -34.25 6.99
CA VAL A 55 -18.29 -33.55 7.89
C VAL A 55 -16.85 -33.59 7.36
N VAL A 56 -16.40 -34.70 6.76
CA VAL A 56 -15.07 -34.83 6.14
C VAL A 56 -14.97 -34.02 4.86
N LEU A 57 -16.02 -33.95 4.04
CA LEU A 57 -16.09 -33.11 2.84
C LEU A 57 -16.22 -31.62 3.20
N LEU A 58 -16.96 -31.28 4.25
CA LEU A 58 -17.01 -29.93 4.83
C LEU A 58 -15.65 -29.55 5.43
N TYR A 59 -15.02 -30.45 6.19
CA TYR A 59 -13.69 -30.24 6.74
C TYR A 59 -12.61 -30.12 5.66
N SER A 60 -12.69 -30.93 4.61
CA SER A 60 -11.77 -30.87 3.46
C SER A 60 -12.01 -29.61 2.64
N SER A 61 -13.26 -29.23 2.38
CA SER A 61 -13.58 -27.97 1.68
C SER A 61 -13.19 -26.73 2.47
N ILE A 62 -13.25 -26.76 3.81
CA ILE A 62 -12.70 -25.72 4.70
C ILE A 62 -11.17 -25.77 4.73
N SER A 63 -10.55 -26.95 4.71
CA SER A 63 -9.09 -27.12 4.76
C SER A 63 -8.41 -26.63 3.48
N PHE A 64 -9.02 -26.89 2.31
CA PHE A 64 -8.55 -26.50 0.98
C PHE A 64 -9.08 -25.14 0.47
N GLY A 65 -9.90 -24.43 1.23
CA GLY A 65 -10.35 -23.08 0.85
C GLY A 65 -11.57 -23.03 -0.09
N PHE A 66 -12.19 -24.17 -0.42
CA PHE A 66 -13.30 -24.26 -1.37
C PHE A 66 -14.61 -23.70 -0.79
N ALA A 67 -14.89 -23.97 0.48
CA ALA A 67 -16.08 -23.47 1.15
C ALA A 67 -16.01 -21.94 1.38
N GLN A 68 -14.81 -21.40 1.63
CA GLN A 68 -14.58 -19.98 1.89
C GLN A 68 -14.98 -19.08 0.70
N LYS A 69 -15.01 -19.62 -0.52
CA LYS A 69 -15.43 -18.87 -1.72
C LYS A 69 -16.93 -18.56 -1.78
N TYR A 70 -17.75 -19.35 -1.11
CA TYR A 70 -19.21 -19.26 -1.21
C TYR A 70 -19.88 -18.96 0.13
N LEU A 71 -19.20 -19.25 1.25
CA LEU A 71 -19.74 -18.99 2.57
C LEU A 71 -19.76 -17.47 2.87
N PRO A 72 -20.88 -16.92 3.36
CA PRO A 72 -20.99 -15.51 3.70
C PRO A 72 -20.22 -15.22 5.00
N ALA A 73 -19.19 -14.37 4.93
CA ALA A 73 -18.54 -13.82 6.12
C ALA A 73 -19.30 -12.61 6.66
N ALA A 74 -19.84 -11.77 5.78
CA ALA A 74 -20.59 -10.60 6.18
C ALA A 74 -21.61 -10.20 5.10
N LYS A 75 -22.50 -9.29 5.46
CA LYS A 75 -23.41 -8.60 4.54
C LYS A 75 -23.22 -7.10 4.68
N VAL A 76 -23.22 -6.40 3.54
CA VAL A 76 -23.18 -4.93 3.44
C VAL A 76 -24.17 -4.54 2.37
N SER A 77 -25.19 -3.72 2.69
CA SER A 77 -26.23 -3.37 1.72
C SER A 77 -26.88 -4.67 1.16
N SER A 78 -27.01 -4.76 -0.16
CA SER A 78 -27.48 -5.94 -0.88
C SER A 78 -26.38 -7.01 -1.08
N HIS A 79 -25.12 -6.65 -0.87
CA HIS A 79 -23.97 -7.48 -1.19
C HIS A 79 -23.62 -8.48 -0.08
N THR A 80 -23.43 -9.74 -0.47
CA THR A 80 -22.90 -10.78 0.40
C THR A 80 -21.39 -10.85 0.23
N VAL A 81 -20.67 -10.53 1.30
CA VAL A 81 -19.20 -10.62 1.35
C VAL A 81 -18.84 -12.03 1.80
N THR A 82 -18.21 -12.79 0.92
CA THR A 82 -17.76 -14.16 1.18
C THR A 82 -16.56 -14.18 2.14
N VAL A 83 -16.27 -15.33 2.74
CA VAL A 83 -15.07 -15.50 3.59
C VAL A 83 -13.79 -15.23 2.80
N ALA A 84 -13.72 -15.63 1.53
CA ALA A 84 -12.57 -15.37 0.68
C ALA A 84 -12.39 -13.86 0.38
N GLU A 85 -13.47 -13.13 0.14
CA GLU A 85 -13.41 -11.66 -0.03
C GLU A 85 -12.97 -10.99 1.27
N TYR A 86 -13.56 -11.37 2.39
CA TYR A 86 -13.20 -10.81 3.70
C TYR A 86 -11.74 -11.11 4.06
N ASN A 87 -11.26 -12.32 3.76
CA ASN A 87 -9.85 -12.72 3.91
C ASN A 87 -8.93 -11.74 3.18
N PHE A 88 -9.24 -11.40 1.92
CA PHE A 88 -8.45 -10.44 1.15
C PHE A 88 -8.33 -9.08 1.84
N PHE A 89 -9.44 -8.50 2.30
CA PHE A 89 -9.42 -7.20 2.99
C PHE A 89 -8.69 -7.27 4.34
N TYR A 90 -9.06 -8.22 5.19
CA TYR A 90 -8.44 -8.37 6.52
C TYR A 90 -6.93 -8.55 6.41
N ASN A 91 -6.47 -9.45 5.54
CA ASN A 91 -5.05 -9.77 5.43
C ASN A 91 -4.24 -8.68 4.74
N THR A 92 -4.85 -7.91 3.85
CA THR A 92 -4.24 -6.69 3.30
C THR A 92 -3.95 -5.68 4.42
N ILE A 93 -4.93 -5.40 5.29
CA ILE A 93 -4.76 -4.50 6.43
C ILE A 93 -3.75 -5.07 7.42
N ALA A 94 -3.88 -6.34 7.81
CA ALA A 94 -2.95 -6.99 8.73
C ALA A 94 -1.50 -6.89 8.24
N SER A 95 -1.27 -7.08 6.94
CA SER A 95 0.06 -7.01 6.33
C SER A 95 0.64 -5.60 6.38
N GLN A 96 -0.19 -4.57 6.16
CA GLN A 96 0.20 -3.16 6.30
C GLN A 96 0.57 -2.81 7.75
N VAL A 97 -0.29 -3.20 8.70
CA VAL A 97 -0.08 -2.96 10.14
C VAL A 97 1.19 -3.68 10.62
N ASN A 98 1.41 -4.93 10.20
CA ASN A 98 2.63 -5.67 10.53
C ASN A 98 3.90 -5.01 9.98
N ARG A 99 3.89 -4.51 8.73
CA ARG A 99 5.04 -3.76 8.19
C ARG A 99 5.33 -2.50 8.98
N TYR A 100 4.29 -1.80 9.44
CA TYR A 100 4.45 -0.62 10.28
C TYR A 100 5.05 -0.98 11.65
N ALA A 101 4.50 -1.99 12.32
CA ALA A 101 5.01 -2.47 13.60
C ALA A 101 6.48 -2.93 13.51
N GLN A 102 6.85 -3.66 12.46
CA GLN A 102 8.24 -4.10 12.24
C GLN A 102 9.23 -2.94 12.11
N ARG A 103 8.85 -1.83 11.46
CA ARG A 103 9.69 -0.61 11.38
C ARG A 103 9.91 0.04 12.75
N MET A 104 8.99 -0.20 13.68
CA MET A 104 9.08 0.25 15.08
C MET A 104 9.73 -0.81 15.99
N GLY A 105 10.23 -1.92 15.44
CA GLY A 105 10.81 -3.02 16.21
C GLY A 105 9.80 -3.86 17.00
N GLN A 106 8.50 -3.74 16.70
CA GLN A 106 7.43 -4.46 17.38
C GLN A 106 7.03 -5.72 16.60
N GLN A 107 6.64 -6.77 17.34
CA GLN A 107 6.02 -7.97 16.80
C GLN A 107 4.52 -7.95 17.11
N ILE A 108 3.69 -8.28 16.13
CA ILE A 108 2.22 -8.31 16.30
C ILE A 108 1.78 -9.73 16.67
N ASN A 109 1.01 -9.82 17.74
CA ASN A 109 0.17 -10.96 18.07
C ASN A 109 -1.28 -10.48 18.09
N LEU A 110 -2.16 -11.17 17.36
CA LEU A 110 -3.55 -10.75 17.17
C LEU A 110 -4.35 -10.67 18.48
N ASN A 111 -3.98 -11.44 19.50
CA ASN A 111 -4.70 -11.47 20.77
C ASN A 111 -4.14 -10.47 21.81
N ASP A 112 -2.99 -9.85 21.52
CA ASP A 112 -2.39 -8.89 22.43
C ASP A 112 -3.03 -7.50 22.23
N PRO A 113 -3.03 -6.65 23.27
CA PRO A 113 -3.48 -5.26 23.14
C PRO A 113 -2.74 -4.51 22.04
N ALA A 114 -3.48 -3.77 21.21
CA ALA A 114 -2.92 -2.96 20.15
C ALA A 114 -2.33 -1.66 20.71
N ALA A 115 -1.01 -1.49 20.56
CA ALA A 115 -0.28 -0.34 21.09
C ALA A 115 -0.75 1.03 20.53
N PHE A 116 -1.42 1.02 19.38
CA PHE A 116 -1.93 2.23 18.69
C PHE A 116 -3.46 2.28 18.63
N SER A 117 -4.18 1.45 19.40
CA SER A 117 -5.63 1.52 19.42
C SER A 117 -6.12 2.73 20.20
N GLU A 118 -7.14 3.40 19.65
CA GLU A 118 -7.90 4.46 20.33
C GLU A 118 -8.76 3.89 21.48
N LYS A 119 -9.09 2.59 21.43
CA LYS A 119 -9.91 1.89 22.42
C LYS A 119 -9.00 1.12 23.39
N LYS A 120 -9.03 1.53 24.66
CA LYS A 120 -8.25 0.89 25.72
C LYS A 120 -8.54 -0.62 25.78
N GLY A 121 -7.50 -1.43 25.62
CA GLY A 121 -7.59 -2.90 25.72
C GLY A 121 -8.05 -3.61 24.45
N GLN A 122 -8.35 -2.90 23.35
CA GLN A 122 -8.65 -3.53 22.07
C GLN A 122 -7.44 -4.30 21.56
N THR A 123 -7.66 -5.55 21.13
CA THR A 123 -6.60 -6.40 20.59
C THR A 123 -6.23 -6.01 19.16
N TRP A 124 -5.05 -6.41 18.69
CA TRP A 124 -4.65 -6.22 17.29
C TRP A 124 -5.64 -6.85 16.30
N GLY A 125 -6.16 -8.03 16.60
CA GLY A 125 -7.14 -8.72 15.77
C GLY A 125 -8.46 -7.96 15.67
N GLU A 126 -8.95 -7.43 16.79
CA GLU A 126 -10.17 -6.60 16.82
C GLU A 126 -9.98 -5.28 16.07
N MET A 127 -8.83 -4.61 16.29
CA MET A 127 -8.52 -3.36 15.59
C MET A 127 -8.44 -3.59 14.07
N ILE A 128 -7.75 -4.65 13.62
CA ILE A 128 -7.64 -5.00 12.19
C ILE A 128 -9.01 -5.36 11.62
N SER A 129 -9.83 -6.13 12.34
CA SER A 129 -11.20 -6.42 11.91
C SER A 129 -12.04 -5.17 11.77
N GLU A 130 -11.98 -4.23 12.72
CA GLU A 130 -12.74 -2.98 12.64
C GLU A 130 -12.33 -2.13 11.42
N VAL A 131 -11.03 -2.07 11.13
CA VAL A 131 -10.52 -1.37 9.93
C VAL A 131 -10.92 -2.11 8.65
N ALA A 132 -10.87 -3.45 8.66
CA ALA A 132 -11.31 -4.27 7.53
C ALA A 132 -12.81 -4.08 7.26
N ASP A 133 -13.65 -4.03 8.30
CA ASP A 133 -15.08 -3.77 8.19
C ASP A 133 -15.35 -2.41 7.52
N LYS A 134 -14.69 -1.34 7.99
CA LYS A 134 -14.80 0.00 7.38
C LYS A 134 -14.35 0.01 5.91
N GLN A 135 -13.29 -0.74 5.59
CA GLN A 135 -12.76 -0.83 4.23
C GLN A 135 -13.67 -1.63 3.30
N VAL A 136 -14.21 -2.76 3.76
CA VAL A 136 -15.19 -3.59 3.04
C VAL A 136 -16.45 -2.78 2.78
N GLN A 137 -16.97 -2.12 3.81
CA GLN A 137 -18.15 -1.25 3.72
C GLN A 137 -17.97 -0.18 2.64
N SER A 138 -16.89 0.60 2.75
CA SER A 138 -16.58 1.68 1.82
C SER A 138 -16.35 1.17 0.40
N PHE A 139 -15.68 0.02 0.25
CA PHE A 139 -15.42 -0.60 -1.04
C PHE A 139 -16.73 -1.04 -1.73
N VAL A 140 -17.58 -1.80 -1.03
CA VAL A 140 -18.83 -2.33 -1.58
C VAL A 140 -19.73 -1.17 -2.01
N LEU A 141 -19.95 -0.19 -1.15
CA LEU A 141 -20.85 0.92 -1.45
C LEU A 141 -20.32 1.81 -2.56
N ALA A 142 -19.01 2.08 -2.60
CA ALA A 142 -18.42 2.86 -3.69
C ALA A 142 -18.52 2.13 -5.03
N TYR A 143 -18.38 0.80 -5.05
CA TYR A 143 -18.59 0.00 -6.25
C TYR A 143 -20.06 -0.03 -6.68
N GLU A 144 -21.01 -0.23 -5.75
CA GLU A 144 -22.45 -0.19 -6.03
C GLU A 144 -22.85 1.18 -6.62
N GLU A 145 -22.39 2.29 -6.03
CA GLU A 145 -22.63 3.63 -6.56
C GLU A 145 -21.94 3.86 -7.91
N ALA A 146 -20.73 3.34 -8.11
CA ALA A 146 -20.07 3.39 -9.42
C ALA A 146 -20.92 2.73 -10.52
N VAL A 147 -21.39 1.51 -10.26
CA VAL A 147 -22.21 0.73 -11.22
C VAL A 147 -23.53 1.45 -11.48
N LYS A 148 -24.20 1.95 -10.44
CA LYS A 148 -25.44 2.72 -10.56
C LYS A 148 -25.28 3.99 -11.39
N ASN A 149 -24.11 4.64 -11.32
CA ASN A 149 -23.76 5.81 -12.13
C ASN A 149 -23.17 5.44 -13.51
N GLY A 150 -23.24 4.17 -13.93
CA GLY A 150 -22.77 3.72 -15.25
C GLY A 150 -21.25 3.71 -15.42
N ILE A 151 -20.49 3.80 -14.33
CA ILE A 151 -19.01 3.85 -14.36
C ILE A 151 -18.46 2.45 -14.57
N LYS A 152 -17.65 2.29 -15.61
CA LYS A 152 -16.95 1.05 -15.98
C LYS A 152 -15.53 1.35 -16.46
N LEU A 153 -14.71 0.29 -16.52
CA LEU A 153 -13.43 0.35 -17.21
C LEU A 153 -13.64 0.20 -18.72
N ASP A 154 -12.94 1.00 -19.51
CA ASP A 154 -12.82 0.77 -20.96
C ASP A 154 -11.78 -0.32 -21.27
N GLU A 155 -11.64 -0.67 -22.55
CA GLU A 155 -10.75 -1.75 -23.00
C GLU A 155 -9.28 -1.49 -22.65
N LYS A 156 -8.83 -0.23 -22.72
CA LYS A 156 -7.46 0.16 -22.43
C LYS A 156 -7.19 0.10 -20.93
N GLU A 157 -8.08 0.68 -20.13
CA GLU A 157 -8.01 0.62 -18.66
C GLU A 157 -8.01 -0.83 -18.15
N GLN A 158 -8.83 -1.70 -18.76
CA GLN A 158 -8.87 -3.12 -18.43
C GLN A 158 -7.54 -3.81 -18.78
N ALA A 159 -6.99 -3.57 -19.98
CA ALA A 159 -5.71 -4.14 -20.40
C ALA A 159 -4.52 -3.67 -19.52
N GLU A 160 -4.51 -2.41 -19.10
CA GLU A 160 -3.51 -1.86 -18.19
C GLU A 160 -3.59 -2.52 -16.80
N LEU A 161 -4.81 -2.69 -16.27
CA LEU A 161 -5.05 -3.39 -15.01
C LEU A 161 -4.57 -4.85 -15.09
N ASP A 162 -4.94 -5.57 -16.15
CA ASP A 162 -4.53 -6.97 -16.32
C ASP A 162 -3.01 -7.11 -16.41
N LYS A 163 -2.34 -6.21 -17.14
CA LYS A 163 -0.88 -6.17 -17.23
C LYS A 163 -0.23 -5.85 -15.88
N MET A 164 -0.83 -4.96 -15.07
CA MET A 164 -0.36 -4.69 -13.71
C MET A 164 -0.46 -5.95 -12.83
N ILE A 165 -1.58 -6.66 -12.91
CA ILE A 165 -1.82 -7.91 -12.16
C ILE A 165 -0.83 -9.00 -12.59
N ASP A 166 -0.57 -9.15 -13.88
CA ASP A 166 0.39 -10.12 -14.41
C ASP A 166 1.82 -9.84 -13.95
N ASN A 167 2.23 -8.57 -13.95
CA ASN A 167 3.53 -8.17 -13.42
C ASN A 167 3.64 -8.45 -11.90
N TYR A 168 2.55 -8.27 -11.16
CA TYR A 168 2.50 -8.61 -9.75
C TYR A 168 2.60 -10.13 -9.52
N LYS A 169 1.88 -10.93 -10.32
CA LYS A 169 1.97 -12.40 -10.37
C LYS A 169 3.39 -12.87 -10.61
N GLN A 170 4.09 -12.31 -11.59
CA GLN A 170 5.49 -12.66 -11.89
C GLN A 170 6.42 -12.45 -10.68
N LYS A 171 6.24 -11.36 -9.93
CA LYS A 171 7.04 -11.08 -8.72
C LYS A 171 6.73 -12.02 -7.56
N LEU A 172 5.47 -12.40 -7.37
CA LEU A 172 5.06 -13.31 -6.31
C LEU A 172 5.58 -14.75 -6.53
N VAL A 173 5.62 -15.20 -7.79
CA VAL A 173 5.92 -16.59 -8.15
C VAL A 173 7.40 -16.84 -8.46
N ALA A 174 8.26 -15.81 -8.43
CA ALA A 174 9.70 -15.91 -8.67
C ALA A 174 10.39 -17.03 -7.86
N ASN A 175 9.80 -17.46 -6.74
CA ASN A 175 10.17 -18.63 -5.96
C ASN A 175 9.13 -19.77 -6.10
N LYS A 176 9.22 -20.59 -7.16
CA LYS A 176 8.60 -21.93 -7.41
C LYS A 176 7.26 -22.31 -6.68
N THR A 177 6.31 -21.39 -6.45
CA THR A 177 4.98 -21.65 -5.86
C THR A 177 3.88 -21.38 -6.90
N THR A 178 2.73 -22.03 -6.82
CA THR A 178 1.62 -21.66 -7.72
C THR A 178 1.02 -20.30 -7.31
N LEU A 179 0.45 -19.53 -8.24
CA LEU A 179 -0.14 -18.22 -7.89
C LEU A 179 -1.25 -18.35 -6.84
N ASN A 180 -2.09 -19.39 -6.93
CA ASN A 180 -3.16 -19.59 -5.96
C ASN A 180 -2.62 -19.88 -4.55
N GLU A 181 -1.52 -20.65 -4.43
CA GLU A 181 -0.85 -20.85 -3.14
C GLU A 181 -0.23 -19.55 -2.60
N ALA A 182 0.41 -18.77 -3.48
CA ALA A 182 0.98 -17.48 -3.11
C ALA A 182 -0.11 -16.50 -2.65
N LEU A 183 -1.23 -16.42 -3.36
CA LEU A 183 -2.38 -15.59 -2.99
C LEU A 183 -3.00 -16.05 -1.67
N ALA A 184 -3.21 -17.36 -1.49
CA ALA A 184 -3.74 -17.89 -0.25
C ALA A 184 -2.81 -17.64 0.95
N THR A 185 -1.49 -17.70 0.74
CA THR A 185 -0.49 -17.41 1.79
C THR A 185 -0.50 -15.94 2.21
N ASN A 186 -0.67 -15.03 1.24
CA ASN A 186 -0.63 -13.58 1.52
C ASN A 186 -1.98 -13.02 1.98
N TYR A 187 -3.08 -13.54 1.42
CA TYR A 187 -4.42 -12.98 1.56
C TYR A 187 -5.40 -13.92 2.26
N GLY A 188 -5.04 -15.16 2.56
CA GLY A 188 -5.89 -16.14 3.25
C GLY A 188 -6.55 -17.15 2.33
N LYS A 189 -6.94 -18.29 2.90
CA LYS A 189 -7.60 -19.39 2.16
C LYS A 189 -8.81 -18.92 1.33
N GLY A 190 -8.97 -19.51 0.14
CA GLY A 190 -10.06 -19.22 -0.79
C GLY A 190 -9.80 -18.06 -1.76
N VAL A 191 -8.77 -17.23 -1.51
CA VAL A 191 -8.34 -16.17 -2.42
C VAL A 191 -7.59 -16.77 -3.62
N THR A 192 -8.29 -16.90 -4.75
CA THR A 192 -7.72 -17.38 -6.01
C THR A 192 -7.45 -16.26 -6.99
N GLU A 193 -6.70 -16.54 -8.07
CA GLU A 193 -6.42 -15.58 -9.14
C GLU A 193 -7.68 -14.87 -9.67
N ASN A 194 -8.75 -15.63 -9.95
CA ASN A 194 -10.01 -15.05 -10.45
C ASN A 194 -10.63 -14.04 -9.48
N LEU A 195 -10.72 -14.41 -8.19
CA LEU A 195 -11.26 -13.52 -7.15
C LEU A 195 -10.36 -12.29 -6.96
N PHE A 196 -9.04 -12.50 -6.96
CA PHE A 196 -8.09 -11.41 -6.84
C PHE A 196 -8.22 -10.41 -7.99
N ARG A 197 -8.31 -10.89 -9.24
CA ARG A 197 -8.56 -10.05 -10.43
C ARG A 197 -9.89 -9.31 -10.33
N GLU A 198 -10.95 -10.00 -9.92
CA GLU A 198 -12.27 -9.43 -9.77
C GLU A 198 -12.29 -8.31 -8.72
N LEU A 199 -11.69 -8.54 -7.54
CA LEU A 199 -11.60 -7.55 -6.48
C LEU A 199 -10.79 -6.32 -6.91
N LEU A 200 -9.65 -6.51 -7.58
CA LEU A 200 -8.86 -5.38 -8.10
C LEU A 200 -9.64 -4.61 -9.17
N ARG A 201 -10.36 -5.28 -10.07
CA ARG A 201 -11.23 -4.62 -11.06
C ARG A 201 -12.31 -3.78 -10.39
N LYS A 202 -13.04 -4.35 -9.42
CA LYS A 202 -14.05 -3.64 -8.65
C LYS A 202 -13.44 -2.45 -7.89
N GLN A 203 -12.25 -2.60 -7.33
CA GLN A 203 -11.53 -1.52 -6.63
C GLN A 203 -11.20 -0.39 -7.59
N THR A 204 -10.67 -0.67 -8.78
CA THR A 204 -10.39 0.35 -9.80
C THR A 204 -11.66 1.08 -10.21
N ILE A 205 -12.78 0.39 -10.38
CA ILE A 205 -14.09 1.01 -10.69
C ILE A 205 -14.56 1.92 -9.54
N ALA A 206 -14.45 1.46 -8.28
CA ALA A 206 -14.79 2.25 -7.10
C ALA A 206 -13.88 3.49 -6.95
N GLU A 207 -12.59 3.38 -7.29
CA GLU A 207 -11.68 4.53 -7.32
C GLU A 207 -12.02 5.51 -8.44
N LYS A 208 -12.45 5.01 -9.60
CA LYS A 208 -12.92 5.84 -10.72
C LYS A 208 -14.17 6.64 -10.33
N TYR A 209 -15.09 6.06 -9.55
CA TYR A 209 -16.26 6.79 -9.03
C TYR A 209 -15.88 8.06 -8.26
N LYS A 210 -14.87 8.01 -7.39
CA LYS A 210 -14.41 9.20 -6.64
C LYS A 210 -13.92 10.35 -7.54
N LYS A 211 -13.48 10.03 -8.77
CA LYS A 211 -12.97 11.01 -9.74
C LYS A 211 -14.07 11.51 -10.68
N GLU A 212 -14.96 10.63 -11.10
CA GLU A 212 -15.98 10.93 -12.11
C GLU A 212 -17.29 11.46 -11.51
N ALA A 213 -17.72 10.99 -10.33
CA ALA A 213 -18.98 11.40 -9.72
C ALA A 213 -19.08 12.92 -9.47
N PRO A 214 -18.02 13.63 -9.04
CA PRO A 214 -18.09 15.09 -8.90
C PRO A 214 -18.36 15.82 -10.23
N LYS A 215 -18.02 15.24 -11.38
CA LYS A 215 -18.17 15.89 -12.71
C LYS A 215 -19.61 15.89 -13.22
N SER A 216 -20.47 15.03 -12.68
CA SER A 216 -21.90 14.95 -13.05
C SER A 216 -22.73 16.05 -12.42
N VAL A 217 -22.28 16.60 -11.29
CA VAL A 217 -22.93 17.74 -10.62
C VAL A 217 -22.70 19.01 -11.44
N LYS A 218 -23.78 19.71 -11.76
CA LYS A 218 -23.78 20.96 -12.53
C LYS A 218 -24.24 22.11 -11.65
N TYR A 219 -23.67 23.28 -11.89
CA TYR A 219 -24.04 24.54 -11.24
C TYR A 219 -24.28 25.59 -12.33
N SER A 220 -25.20 26.52 -12.09
CA SER A 220 -25.31 27.74 -12.88
C SER A 220 -24.20 28.74 -12.48
N ASP A 221 -23.95 29.72 -13.34
CA ASP A 221 -22.95 30.77 -13.06
C ASP A 221 -23.32 31.58 -11.79
N ASP A 222 -24.62 31.87 -11.59
CA ASP A 222 -25.11 32.55 -10.39
C ASP A 222 -24.89 31.75 -9.11
N GLU A 223 -25.04 30.42 -9.18
CA GLU A 223 -24.75 29.53 -8.04
C GLU A 223 -23.26 29.52 -7.73
N LEU A 224 -22.41 29.42 -8.75
CA LEU A 224 -20.94 29.44 -8.58
C LEU A 224 -20.47 30.78 -8.00
N GLU A 225 -21.03 31.90 -8.45
CA GLU A 225 -20.70 33.21 -7.92
C GLU A 225 -21.08 33.32 -6.44
N LYS A 226 -22.28 32.88 -6.05
CA LYS A 226 -22.71 32.86 -4.65
C LYS A 226 -21.80 31.98 -3.78
N LEU A 227 -21.46 30.78 -4.26
CA LEU A 227 -20.55 29.87 -3.57
C LEU A 227 -19.16 30.51 -3.40
N TYR A 228 -18.64 31.12 -4.46
CA TYR A 228 -17.37 31.84 -4.44
C TYR A 228 -17.36 32.98 -3.40
N GLN A 229 -18.36 33.84 -3.41
CA GLN A 229 -18.45 34.98 -2.49
C GLN A 229 -18.54 34.55 -1.03
N ALA A 230 -19.19 33.42 -0.75
CA ALA A 230 -19.32 32.88 0.60
C ALA A 230 -17.99 32.35 1.18
N LYS A 231 -17.05 31.92 0.34
CA LYS A 231 -15.79 31.28 0.78
C LYS A 231 -14.57 31.69 -0.07
N LYS A 232 -14.40 32.99 -0.34
CA LYS A 232 -13.30 33.51 -1.19
C LYS A 232 -11.92 32.94 -0.83
N ASP A 233 -11.64 32.82 0.47
CA ASP A 233 -10.36 32.31 0.99
C ASP A 233 -10.03 30.88 0.55
N GLU A 234 -11.04 30.07 0.19
CA GLU A 234 -10.89 28.69 -0.25
C GLU A 234 -10.62 28.54 -1.76
N TYR A 235 -10.96 29.58 -2.54
CA TYR A 235 -10.92 29.55 -4.00
C TYR A 235 -9.95 30.56 -4.62
N ASP A 236 -9.59 31.61 -3.87
CA ASP A 236 -8.60 32.55 -4.33
C ASP A 236 -7.24 31.88 -4.46
N VAL A 237 -6.54 32.31 -5.51
CA VAL A 237 -5.17 31.91 -5.76
C VAL A 237 -4.23 32.96 -5.17
N TYR A 238 -3.22 32.45 -4.50
CA TYR A 238 -2.15 33.22 -3.89
C TYR A 238 -0.99 33.25 -4.87
N ASP A 239 -0.56 34.46 -5.23
CA ASP A 239 0.61 34.70 -6.07
C ASP A 239 1.81 35.01 -5.17
N PHE A 240 2.88 34.25 -5.32
CA PHE A 240 4.07 34.36 -4.48
C PHE A 240 5.32 33.81 -5.16
N LEU A 241 6.48 34.29 -4.74
CA LEU A 241 7.76 33.60 -4.97
C LEU A 241 8.05 32.68 -3.80
N TYR A 242 8.64 31.51 -4.06
CA TYR A 242 9.06 30.59 -3.01
C TYR A 242 10.37 29.88 -3.36
N ALA A 243 11.25 29.77 -2.37
CA ALA A 243 12.49 29.00 -2.46
C ALA A 243 12.77 28.26 -1.14
N SER A 244 13.32 27.05 -1.23
CA SER A 244 13.78 26.29 -0.07
C SER A 244 15.27 26.02 -0.22
N LEU A 245 16.06 26.50 0.74
CA LEU A 245 17.51 26.44 0.71
C LEU A 245 18.00 25.40 1.71
N VAL A 246 18.86 24.50 1.27
CA VAL A 246 19.41 23.42 2.12
C VAL A 246 20.92 23.58 2.23
N VAL A 247 21.44 23.72 3.45
CA VAL A 247 22.87 23.77 3.73
C VAL A 247 23.36 22.35 4.03
N LYS A 248 24.06 21.72 3.08
CA LYS A 248 24.60 20.37 3.33
C LYS A 248 25.61 20.41 4.49
N PRO A 249 25.47 19.54 5.50
CA PRO A 249 26.53 19.32 6.48
C PRO A 249 27.80 18.89 5.77
N GLU A 250 28.94 19.28 6.34
CA GLU A 250 30.24 18.83 5.85
C GLU A 250 30.30 17.29 5.86
N LYS A 251 30.88 16.70 4.81
CA LYS A 251 30.96 15.25 4.67
C LYS A 251 31.88 14.71 5.76
N VAL A 252 31.32 13.90 6.66
CA VAL A 252 32.10 13.15 7.66
C VAL A 252 32.35 11.76 7.11
N GLU A 253 33.62 11.42 6.91
CA GLU A 253 34.01 10.08 6.47
C GLU A 253 33.66 9.02 7.52
N GLN A 254 33.10 7.90 7.06
CA GLN A 254 32.81 6.78 7.94
C GLN A 254 34.13 6.13 8.37
N PRO A 255 34.34 5.87 9.66
CA PRO A 255 35.54 5.18 10.10
C PRO A 255 35.53 3.74 9.58
N LYS A 256 36.71 3.23 9.22
CA LYS A 256 36.89 1.81 8.93
C LYS A 256 36.66 1.02 10.22
N MET A 257 35.63 0.15 10.22
CA MET A 257 35.30 -0.66 11.38
C MET A 257 36.24 -1.89 11.46
N PRO A 258 36.59 -2.35 12.67
CA PRO A 258 37.36 -3.57 12.84
C PRO A 258 36.57 -4.80 12.33
N GLU A 259 37.27 -5.75 11.72
CA GLU A 259 36.66 -6.95 11.14
C GLU A 259 36.27 -7.97 12.21
N ARG A 260 35.00 -8.37 12.23
CA ARG A 260 34.47 -9.37 13.19
C ARG A 260 34.43 -10.80 12.62
N GLY A 261 34.34 -10.93 11.30
CA GLY A 261 33.89 -12.13 10.61
C GLY A 261 34.92 -13.26 10.57
N LYS A 262 35.25 -13.84 11.75
CA LYS A 262 35.89 -15.17 12.01
C LYS A 262 36.41 -15.29 13.45
N GLU A 263 36.39 -14.23 14.26
CA GLU A 263 36.93 -14.25 15.62
C GLU A 263 36.01 -15.01 16.59
N THR A 264 36.58 -15.92 17.38
CA THR A 264 35.86 -16.76 18.36
C THR A 264 36.37 -16.57 19.80
N ASP A 265 37.53 -15.91 19.97
CA ASP A 265 38.05 -15.54 21.27
C ASP A 265 37.18 -14.46 21.92
N LYS A 266 36.67 -14.75 23.13
CA LYS A 266 35.73 -13.87 23.85
C LYS A 266 36.35 -12.52 24.21
N GLU A 267 37.65 -12.49 24.55
CA GLU A 267 38.32 -11.26 24.96
C GLU A 267 38.63 -10.39 23.74
N LYS A 268 39.03 -11.00 22.61
CA LYS A 268 39.19 -10.28 21.34
C LYS A 268 37.87 -9.75 20.79
N LEU A 269 36.78 -10.52 20.88
CA LEU A 269 35.44 -10.03 20.50
C LEU A 269 35.00 -8.86 21.36
N LYS A 270 35.31 -8.87 22.66
CA LYS A 270 35.04 -7.75 23.57
C LYS A 270 35.82 -6.50 23.16
N GLN A 271 37.12 -6.63 22.86
CA GLN A 271 37.96 -5.53 22.36
C GLN A 271 37.44 -4.96 21.02
N ILE A 272 37.10 -5.82 20.05
CA ILE A 272 36.52 -5.42 18.76
C ILE A 272 35.21 -4.65 18.94
N ASN A 273 34.35 -5.09 19.86
CA ASN A 273 33.08 -4.43 20.16
C ASN A 273 33.29 -3.06 20.85
N GLU A 274 34.23 -2.97 21.80
CA GLU A 274 34.59 -1.72 22.49
C GLU A 274 35.20 -0.69 21.53
N GLU A 275 36.09 -1.13 20.64
CA GLU A 275 36.69 -0.30 19.60
C GLU A 275 35.64 0.17 18.58
N SER A 276 34.76 -0.73 18.11
CA SER A 276 33.65 -0.40 17.23
C SER A 276 32.70 0.63 17.88
N ALA A 277 32.37 0.45 19.16
CA ALA A 277 31.51 1.36 19.90
C ALA A 277 32.16 2.75 20.04
N LYS A 278 33.47 2.80 20.30
CA LYS A 278 34.24 4.05 20.36
C LYS A 278 34.25 4.77 19.01
N LEU A 279 34.59 4.08 17.92
CA LEU A 279 34.59 4.64 16.56
C LEU A 279 33.21 5.14 16.15
N GLN A 280 32.15 4.40 16.46
CA GLN A 280 30.77 4.85 16.22
C GLN A 280 30.41 6.09 17.03
N LYS A 281 30.81 6.16 18.30
CA LYS A 281 30.57 7.33 19.17
C LYS A 281 31.28 8.57 18.63
N GLU A 282 32.53 8.45 18.23
CA GLU A 282 33.31 9.54 17.62
C GLU A 282 32.72 9.97 16.27
N TYR A 283 32.32 9.02 15.43
CA TYR A 283 31.66 9.32 14.16
C TYR A 283 30.34 10.07 14.36
N ARG A 284 29.50 9.63 15.29
CA ARG A 284 28.25 10.32 15.65
C ARG A 284 28.53 11.73 16.17
N ALA A 285 29.53 11.93 17.03
CA ALA A 285 29.90 13.25 17.53
C ALA A 285 30.35 14.19 16.39
N LYS A 286 31.13 13.69 15.42
CA LYS A 286 31.53 14.45 14.23
C LYS A 286 30.33 14.81 13.36
N LEU A 287 29.40 13.88 13.12
CA LEU A 287 28.16 14.14 12.40
C LEU A 287 27.30 15.21 13.08
N GLU A 288 27.13 15.13 14.40
CA GLU A 288 26.36 16.12 15.15
C GLU A 288 27.03 17.50 15.12
N LYS A 289 28.37 17.57 15.18
CA LYS A 289 29.11 18.83 15.00
C LYS A 289 28.88 19.41 13.60
N ALA A 290 28.97 18.59 12.55
CA ALA A 290 28.74 19.03 11.17
C ALA A 290 27.29 19.53 10.96
N LYS A 291 26.30 18.83 11.53
CA LYS A 291 24.89 19.26 11.52
C LYS A 291 24.70 20.59 12.25
N LYS A 292 25.26 20.75 13.45
CA LYS A 292 25.18 22.01 14.20
C LYS A 292 25.78 23.18 13.41
N ALA A 293 26.94 22.98 12.79
CA ALA A 293 27.57 24.00 11.94
C ALA A 293 26.69 24.38 10.74
N ALA A 294 26.06 23.40 10.09
CA ALA A 294 25.10 23.68 9.01
C ALA A 294 23.87 24.46 9.49
N ASN A 295 23.31 24.09 10.65
CA ASN A 295 22.16 24.78 11.25
C ASN A 295 22.49 26.24 11.63
N GLU A 296 23.69 26.50 12.17
CA GLU A 296 24.12 27.88 12.46
C GLU A 296 24.29 28.70 11.17
N LYS A 297 24.84 28.11 10.10
CA LYS A 297 24.88 28.77 8.78
C LYS A 297 23.48 29.10 8.26
N VAL A 298 22.51 28.20 8.43
CA VAL A 298 21.10 28.45 8.06
C VAL A 298 20.53 29.66 8.81
N LYS A 299 20.78 29.78 10.12
CA LYS A 299 20.33 30.94 10.91
C LYS A 299 20.96 32.25 10.43
N THR A 300 22.23 32.23 10.02
CA THR A 300 22.89 33.39 9.42
C THR A 300 22.25 33.78 8.10
N ILE A 301 22.03 32.81 7.19
CA ILE A 301 21.36 33.04 5.91
C ILE A 301 19.93 33.57 6.12
N GLU A 302 19.21 33.09 7.14
CA GLU A 302 17.88 33.59 7.47
C GLU A 302 17.88 35.08 7.85
N LYS A 303 18.84 35.49 8.69
CA LYS A 303 19.01 36.90 9.07
C LYS A 303 19.36 37.77 7.86
N GLU A 304 20.27 37.29 7.00
CA GLU A 304 20.60 37.98 5.75
C GLU A 304 19.40 38.12 4.82
N ALA A 305 18.60 37.05 4.67
CA ALA A 305 17.41 37.06 3.81
C ALA A 305 16.39 38.10 4.29
N LYS A 306 16.12 38.17 5.61
CA LYS A 306 15.21 39.18 6.21
C LYS A 306 15.66 40.60 5.90
N ALA A 307 16.98 40.85 5.89
CA ALA A 307 17.54 42.15 5.62
C ALA A 307 17.54 42.49 4.12
N ALA A 308 17.94 41.55 3.26
CA ALA A 308 18.22 41.79 1.84
C ALA A 308 16.98 41.72 0.93
N ILE A 309 16.01 40.87 1.25
CA ILE A 309 14.82 40.69 0.42
C ILE A 309 13.81 41.79 0.74
N LYS A 310 13.39 42.52 -0.30
CA LYS A 310 12.42 43.62 -0.22
C LYS A 310 11.39 43.61 -1.33
N ASP A 311 11.70 42.93 -2.42
CA ASP A 311 10.92 42.88 -3.64
C ASP A 311 11.31 41.63 -4.45
N GLN A 312 10.68 41.46 -5.61
CA GLN A 312 10.94 40.33 -6.50
C GLN A 312 12.38 40.29 -7.01
N ALA A 313 12.98 41.42 -7.36
CA ALA A 313 14.34 41.47 -7.91
C ALA A 313 15.39 41.05 -6.87
N SER A 314 15.29 41.60 -5.65
CA SER A 314 16.13 41.23 -4.52
C SER A 314 15.91 39.78 -4.06
N PHE A 315 14.68 39.26 -4.16
CA PHE A 315 14.40 37.84 -3.91
C PHE A 315 15.16 36.94 -4.89
N VAL A 316 15.02 37.19 -6.19
CA VAL A 316 15.71 36.44 -7.26
C VAL A 316 17.22 36.48 -7.04
N ALA A 317 17.78 37.69 -6.85
CA ALA A 317 19.21 37.87 -6.63
C ALA A 317 19.72 37.14 -5.37
N PHE A 318 18.95 37.14 -4.29
CA PHE A 318 19.31 36.42 -3.06
C PHE A 318 19.33 34.91 -3.28
N VAL A 319 18.30 34.38 -3.94
CA VAL A 319 18.21 32.95 -4.26
C VAL A 319 19.38 32.52 -5.15
N ASP A 320 19.67 33.30 -6.20
CA ASP A 320 20.78 33.10 -7.12
C ASP A 320 22.15 33.11 -6.44
N LYS A 321 22.40 34.08 -5.53
CA LYS A 321 23.65 34.19 -4.77
C LYS A 321 24.00 32.87 -4.10
N TYR A 322 23.02 32.20 -3.53
CA TYR A 322 23.26 30.98 -2.78
C TYR A 322 23.25 29.72 -3.65
N LYS A 323 22.87 29.77 -4.95
CA LYS A 323 22.30 28.65 -5.76
C LYS A 323 23.14 27.38 -5.84
N ASN A 324 24.43 27.48 -5.51
CA ASN A 324 25.39 26.39 -5.49
C ASN A 324 25.50 25.65 -4.15
N ILE A 325 24.97 26.19 -3.05
CA ILE A 325 24.79 25.46 -1.78
C ILE A 325 23.64 24.45 -1.90
N TYR A 326 22.81 24.60 -2.94
CA TYR A 326 21.54 23.93 -3.08
C TYR A 326 21.63 22.61 -3.81
N GLN A 327 21.29 21.56 -3.07
CA GLN A 327 20.40 20.55 -3.61
C GLN A 327 19.45 20.20 -2.46
N SER A 328 18.14 20.10 -2.74
CA SER A 328 17.22 19.49 -1.78
C SER A 328 17.79 18.14 -1.33
N GLU A 329 17.47 17.67 -0.12
CA GLU A 329 17.92 16.35 0.37
C GLU A 329 17.70 15.19 -0.62
N ASN A 330 16.80 15.34 -1.61
CA ASN A 330 16.54 14.35 -2.65
C ASN A 330 16.72 14.84 -4.12
N GLY A 331 17.46 15.92 -4.39
CA GLY A 331 17.66 16.46 -5.75
C GLY A 331 16.37 16.73 -6.56
N MET A 332 15.43 17.52 -6.02
CA MET A 332 14.02 17.55 -6.43
C MET A 332 13.58 18.71 -7.34
N ARG A 333 14.34 19.81 -7.45
CA ARG A 333 14.28 20.85 -8.50
C ARG A 333 15.61 21.64 -8.42
N PRO A 334 16.13 22.22 -9.51
CA PRO A 334 17.11 23.30 -9.37
C PRO A 334 16.48 24.39 -8.51
N VAL A 335 17.26 25.04 -7.64
CA VAL A 335 16.69 26.16 -6.92
C VAL A 335 16.56 27.35 -7.85
N ALA A 336 15.32 27.68 -8.14
CA ALA A 336 14.90 28.86 -8.83
C ALA A 336 13.91 29.65 -7.95
N PRO A 337 13.82 30.97 -8.12
CA PRO A 337 12.77 31.79 -7.54
C PRO A 337 11.46 31.52 -8.29
N TYR A 338 10.86 30.36 -8.03
CA TYR A 338 9.63 29.96 -8.68
C TYR A 338 8.50 30.91 -8.27
N ARG A 339 7.88 31.53 -9.28
CA ARG A 339 6.59 32.19 -9.10
C ARG A 339 5.50 31.12 -9.13
N TYR A 340 4.62 31.19 -8.16
CA TYR A 340 3.53 30.26 -8.00
C TYR A 340 2.24 31.06 -7.88
N LYS A 341 1.23 30.63 -8.63
CA LYS A 341 -0.16 31.06 -8.46
C LYS A 341 -0.96 29.83 -8.02
N ARG A 342 -1.27 29.72 -6.73
CA ARG A 342 -1.75 28.47 -6.10
C ARG A 342 -2.89 28.70 -5.13
N LEU A 343 -3.79 27.72 -5.05
CA LEU A 343 -4.71 27.61 -3.93
C LEU A 343 -3.95 27.31 -2.62
N LYS A 344 -4.52 27.73 -1.49
CA LYS A 344 -3.94 27.54 -0.16
C LYS A 344 -3.64 26.06 0.16
N ASP A 345 -4.55 25.16 -0.18
CA ASP A 345 -4.47 23.71 0.09
C ASP A 345 -3.37 23.00 -0.69
N MET A 346 -2.86 23.62 -1.76
CA MET A 346 -1.75 23.10 -2.55
C MET A 346 -0.37 23.46 -1.98
N ILE A 347 -0.32 24.33 -0.98
CA ILE A 347 0.92 24.77 -0.38
C ILE A 347 1.30 23.79 0.73
N THR A 348 2.24 22.89 0.41
CA THR A 348 2.66 21.80 1.30
C THR A 348 3.31 22.25 2.61
N ASN A 349 3.95 23.41 2.63
CA ASN A 349 4.53 23.98 3.85
C ASN A 349 3.43 24.70 4.65
N ALA A 350 2.93 24.07 5.71
CA ALA A 350 1.81 24.59 6.50
C ALA A 350 2.06 25.98 7.11
N ASP A 351 3.27 26.27 7.58
CA ASP A 351 3.63 27.59 8.12
C ASP A 351 3.59 28.67 7.03
N PHE A 352 4.10 28.33 5.84
CA PHE A 352 4.07 29.24 4.70
C PHE A 352 2.65 29.41 4.15
N ALA A 353 1.85 28.33 4.08
CA ALA A 353 0.44 28.38 3.71
C ALA A 353 -0.35 29.32 4.65
N LYS A 354 -0.07 29.25 5.95
CA LYS A 354 -0.65 30.17 6.94
C LYS A 354 -0.17 31.61 6.72
N PHE A 355 1.09 31.82 6.40
CA PHE A 355 1.63 33.14 6.09
C PHE A 355 0.95 33.77 4.87
N VAL A 356 0.89 33.06 3.73
CA VAL A 356 0.32 33.64 2.49
C VAL A 356 -1.18 33.84 2.58
N SER A 357 -1.89 33.02 3.36
CA SER A 357 -3.34 33.13 3.56
C SER A 357 -3.77 34.08 4.68
N ASP A 358 -2.83 34.76 5.32
CA ASP A 358 -3.14 35.80 6.31
C ASP A 358 -3.70 37.04 5.59
N ALA A 359 -4.94 37.43 5.91
CA ALA A 359 -5.62 38.57 5.30
C ALA A 359 -4.89 39.91 5.49
N LYS A 360 -3.91 39.99 6.41
CA LYS A 360 -3.08 41.18 6.62
C LYS A 360 -1.91 41.28 5.63
N ARG A 361 -1.64 40.26 4.82
CA ARG A 361 -0.51 40.26 3.89
C ARG A 361 -0.62 41.40 2.88
N LYS A 362 0.49 42.07 2.63
CA LYS A 362 0.64 43.07 1.57
C LYS A 362 1.68 42.60 0.57
N ALA A 363 1.58 43.10 -0.67
CA ALA A 363 2.58 42.82 -1.70
C ALA A 363 4.00 43.11 -1.18
N ASN A 364 4.92 42.22 -1.50
CA ASN A 364 6.30 42.16 -1.04
C ASN A 364 6.50 41.81 0.46
N ASP A 365 5.47 41.38 1.19
CA ASP A 365 5.69 40.79 2.51
C ASP A 365 6.59 39.57 2.41
N VAL A 366 7.64 39.55 3.24
CA VAL A 366 8.68 38.52 3.20
C VAL A 366 8.42 37.44 4.26
N TYR A 367 8.49 36.20 3.82
CA TYR A 367 8.54 35.02 4.67
C TYR A 367 9.95 34.46 4.71
N THR A 368 10.47 34.26 5.91
CA THR A 368 11.74 33.57 6.13
C THR A 368 11.60 32.70 7.36
N LYS A 369 11.79 31.39 7.23
CA LYS A 369 11.75 30.48 8.38
C LYS A 369 12.70 29.32 8.19
N SER A 370 13.66 29.19 9.09
CA SER A 370 14.37 27.94 9.34
C SER A 370 13.63 27.11 10.38
N LYS A 371 13.76 25.78 10.30
CA LYS A 371 13.27 24.88 11.33
C LYS A 371 14.44 24.37 12.15
N ASP A 372 14.29 24.37 13.48
CA ASP A 372 15.34 23.88 14.38
C ASP A 372 15.76 22.47 14.01
N ASN A 373 17.08 22.22 14.06
CA ASN A 373 17.70 20.96 13.69
C ASN A 373 17.45 20.51 12.25
N THR A 374 17.01 21.40 11.37
CA THR A 374 17.00 21.17 9.93
C THR A 374 18.00 22.10 9.27
N SER A 375 18.80 21.57 8.36
CA SER A 375 19.68 22.41 7.55
C SER A 375 18.90 23.12 6.43
N ILE A 376 17.65 23.51 6.67
CA ILE A 376 16.71 24.02 5.68
C ILE A 376 16.19 25.40 6.11
N ILE A 377 16.19 26.33 5.17
CA ILE A 377 15.51 27.62 5.27
C ILE A 377 14.49 27.74 4.14
N ASN A 378 13.28 28.15 4.47
CA ASN A 378 12.25 28.45 3.50
C ASN A 378 12.10 29.97 3.37
N LEU A 379 12.12 30.45 2.14
CA LEU A 379 11.95 31.84 1.76
C LEU A 379 10.67 31.97 0.94
N GLY A 380 9.93 33.04 1.16
CA GLY A 380 8.81 33.41 0.31
C GLY A 380 8.63 34.91 0.22
N LEU A 381 8.04 35.35 -0.89
CA LEU A 381 7.63 36.73 -1.11
C LEU A 381 6.18 36.72 -1.56
N TYR A 382 5.29 37.32 -0.78
CA TYR A 382 3.89 37.44 -1.15
C TYR A 382 3.72 38.50 -2.23
N LEU A 383 3.11 38.17 -3.37
CA LEU A 383 2.88 39.11 -4.46
C LEU A 383 1.43 39.58 -4.49
N GLY A 384 0.49 38.70 -4.17
CA GLY A 384 -0.92 39.06 -4.12
C GLY A 384 -1.85 37.87 -3.92
N ARG A 385 -3.13 38.19 -3.95
CA ARG A 385 -4.24 37.25 -3.89
C ARG A 385 -5.32 37.76 -4.83
N GLN A 386 -5.90 36.86 -5.60
CA GLN A 386 -6.88 37.22 -6.62
C GLN A 386 -7.82 36.06 -6.93
N ARG A 387 -8.98 36.38 -7.51
CA ARG A 387 -9.82 35.40 -8.20
C ARG A 387 -9.10 34.96 -9.47
N ASP A 388 -9.13 33.67 -9.78
CA ASP A 388 -8.46 33.15 -10.96
C ASP A 388 -9.33 33.30 -12.22
N GLU A 389 -9.23 34.45 -12.87
CA GLU A 389 -9.96 34.78 -14.10
C GLU A 389 -9.33 34.18 -15.37
N SER A 390 -8.25 33.39 -15.27
CA SER A 390 -7.67 32.75 -16.45
C SER A 390 -8.67 31.76 -17.06
N ALA A 391 -8.61 31.58 -18.37
CA ALA A 391 -9.39 30.56 -19.04
C ALA A 391 -8.88 29.15 -18.67
N THR A 392 -9.79 28.19 -18.53
CA THR A 392 -9.40 26.78 -18.48
C THR A 392 -8.85 26.31 -19.82
N ILE A 393 -8.02 25.29 -19.78
CA ILE A 393 -7.28 24.79 -20.94
C ILE A 393 -7.71 23.38 -21.27
N HIS A 394 -7.77 23.05 -22.56
CA HIS A 394 -7.72 21.67 -23.04
C HIS A 394 -6.34 21.40 -23.62
N ALA A 395 -5.62 20.46 -23.02
CA ALA A 395 -4.31 20.01 -23.48
C ALA A 395 -4.20 18.50 -23.33
N THR A 396 -3.18 17.90 -23.93
CA THR A 396 -2.81 16.51 -23.68
C THR A 396 -1.41 16.43 -23.14
N LEU A 397 -1.14 15.37 -22.38
CA LEU A 397 0.16 15.12 -21.78
C LEU A 397 0.60 13.68 -22.02
N ARG A 398 1.84 13.51 -22.47
CA ARG A 398 2.53 12.21 -22.56
C ARG A 398 3.72 12.19 -21.62
N MET A 399 3.75 11.28 -20.65
CA MET A 399 4.78 11.23 -19.61
C MET A 399 5.60 9.96 -19.65
N ILE A 400 6.92 10.10 -19.52
CA ILE A 400 7.85 9.02 -19.20
C ILE A 400 8.37 9.23 -17.78
N GLN A 401 8.08 8.29 -16.89
CA GLN A 401 8.45 8.43 -15.49
C GLN A 401 9.97 8.35 -15.29
N LYS A 402 10.54 9.18 -14.40
CA LYS A 402 11.99 9.15 -14.10
C LYS A 402 12.51 7.75 -13.75
N ARG A 403 11.78 7.02 -12.90
CA ARG A 403 12.13 5.64 -12.53
C ARG A 403 12.16 4.71 -13.75
N THR A 404 11.25 4.90 -14.69
CA THR A 404 11.19 4.15 -15.94
C THR A 404 12.42 4.45 -16.80
N ILE A 405 12.76 5.74 -16.97
CA ILE A 405 13.95 6.19 -17.71
C ILE A 405 15.22 5.52 -17.13
N GLU A 406 15.42 5.65 -15.81
CA GLU A 406 16.60 5.09 -15.14
C GLU A 406 16.64 3.55 -15.24
N GLN A 407 15.52 2.86 -15.05
CA GLN A 407 15.46 1.39 -15.11
C GLN A 407 15.73 0.85 -16.52
N GLN A 408 15.14 1.47 -17.54
CA GLN A 408 15.34 1.05 -18.93
C GLN A 408 16.78 1.30 -19.37
N TYR A 409 17.37 2.45 -19.00
CA TYR A 409 18.78 2.74 -19.28
C TYR A 409 19.72 1.73 -18.60
N LYS A 410 19.51 1.43 -17.31
CA LYS A 410 20.30 0.41 -16.60
C LYS A 410 20.22 -0.95 -17.27
N THR A 411 19.03 -1.35 -17.70
CA THR A 411 18.81 -2.63 -18.36
C THR A 411 19.56 -2.68 -19.69
N ALA A 412 19.42 -1.64 -20.52
CA ALA A 412 20.09 -1.54 -21.82
C ALA A 412 21.61 -1.54 -21.70
N LYS A 413 22.16 -0.84 -20.70
CA LYS A 413 23.60 -0.72 -20.46
C LYS A 413 24.16 -1.79 -19.50
N LYS A 414 23.32 -2.73 -19.03
CA LYS A 414 23.66 -3.79 -18.07
C LYS A 414 24.31 -3.28 -16.76
N ILE A 415 23.79 -2.16 -16.24
CA ILE A 415 24.28 -1.53 -14.99
C ILE A 415 23.47 -2.07 -13.80
N SER A 416 24.13 -2.74 -12.85
CA SER A 416 23.52 -3.20 -11.60
C SER A 416 23.48 -2.12 -10.51
N ASP A 417 24.46 -1.21 -10.53
CA ASP A 417 24.66 -0.22 -9.47
C ASP A 417 23.81 1.04 -9.66
N LYS A 418 23.95 2.01 -8.76
CA LYS A 418 23.33 3.34 -8.91
C LYS A 418 23.97 4.05 -10.11
N LEU A 419 23.14 4.74 -10.91
CA LEU A 419 23.64 5.57 -12.01
C LEU A 419 24.52 6.69 -11.44
N THR A 420 25.61 6.99 -12.14
CA THR A 420 26.36 8.23 -11.92
C THR A 420 25.54 9.42 -12.44
N ASP A 421 25.87 10.64 -12.02
CA ASP A 421 25.18 11.85 -12.49
C ASP A 421 25.28 12.02 -14.02
N ALA A 422 26.42 11.63 -14.60
CA ALA A 422 26.62 11.64 -16.05
C ALA A 422 25.69 10.64 -16.76
N GLN A 423 25.59 9.40 -16.24
CA GLN A 423 24.71 8.38 -16.79
C GLN A 423 23.22 8.76 -16.65
N ALA A 424 22.84 9.37 -15.52
CA ALA A 424 21.49 9.85 -15.31
C ALA A 424 21.12 10.96 -16.31
N LYS A 425 22.06 11.89 -16.59
CA LYS A 425 21.88 12.91 -17.63
C LYS A 425 21.76 12.31 -19.03
N GLU A 426 22.61 11.34 -19.38
CA GLU A 426 22.51 10.64 -20.67
C GLU A 426 21.16 9.94 -20.83
N ALA A 427 20.69 9.24 -19.79
CA ALA A 427 19.40 8.57 -19.78
C ALA A 427 18.23 9.55 -19.99
N MET A 428 18.25 10.68 -19.28
CA MET A 428 17.25 11.75 -19.43
C MET A 428 17.27 12.36 -20.83
N GLN A 429 18.45 12.62 -21.40
CA GLN A 429 18.57 13.16 -22.75
C GLN A 429 17.99 12.20 -23.79
N ALA A 430 18.33 10.92 -23.73
CA ALA A 430 17.79 9.92 -24.66
C ALA A 430 16.26 9.80 -24.58
N ALA A 431 15.68 9.92 -23.39
CA ALA A 431 14.23 9.93 -23.20
C ALA A 431 13.59 11.23 -23.73
N ASN A 432 14.27 12.37 -23.57
CA ASN A 432 13.83 13.65 -24.12
C ASN A 432 13.79 13.61 -25.65
N ASP A 433 14.84 13.09 -26.29
CA ASP A 433 14.93 12.99 -27.75
C ASP A 433 13.82 12.08 -28.32
N ALA A 434 13.56 10.94 -27.65
CA ALA A 434 12.48 10.04 -28.02
C ALA A 434 11.09 10.69 -27.88
N LEU A 435 10.87 11.44 -26.81
CA LEU A 435 9.62 12.18 -26.58
C LEU A 435 9.45 13.32 -27.58
N GLN A 436 10.53 14.02 -27.95
CA GLN A 436 10.51 15.07 -28.94
C GLN A 436 10.16 14.52 -30.33
N ALA A 437 10.78 13.42 -30.74
CA ALA A 437 10.43 12.73 -31.98
C ALA A 437 8.96 12.27 -31.98
N TYR A 438 8.49 11.72 -30.85
CA TYR A 438 7.09 11.33 -30.69
C TYR A 438 6.13 12.51 -30.90
N LEU A 439 6.38 13.66 -30.28
CA LEU A 439 5.51 14.84 -30.38
C LEU A 439 5.51 15.46 -31.79
N ALA A 440 6.62 15.36 -32.53
CA ALA A 440 6.67 15.82 -33.91
C ALA A 440 5.70 15.04 -34.83
N GLU A 441 5.46 13.77 -34.52
CA GLU A 441 4.57 12.89 -35.29
C GLU A 441 3.15 12.79 -34.69
N ASN A 442 3.00 13.06 -33.38
CA ASN A 442 1.79 12.78 -32.60
C ASN A 442 1.35 13.99 -31.78
N ASN A 443 1.01 15.11 -32.43
CA ASN A 443 0.60 16.36 -31.78
C ASN A 443 -0.93 16.61 -31.81
N SER A 444 -1.75 15.55 -31.86
CA SER A 444 -3.21 15.66 -31.77
C SER A 444 -3.76 14.71 -30.73
N LEU A 445 -4.97 15.01 -30.23
CA LEU A 445 -5.66 14.18 -29.24
C LEU A 445 -5.79 12.72 -29.68
N GLU A 446 -6.27 12.50 -30.90
CA GLU A 446 -6.53 11.16 -31.43
C GLU A 446 -5.25 10.38 -31.73
N ALA A 447 -4.21 11.06 -32.23
CA ALA A 447 -2.90 10.43 -32.41
C ALA A 447 -2.33 9.97 -31.06
N MET A 448 -2.29 10.88 -30.07
CA MET A 448 -1.70 10.57 -28.76
C MET A 448 -2.45 9.48 -27.99
N LYS A 449 -3.77 9.36 -28.16
CA LYS A 449 -4.55 8.27 -27.55
C LYS A 449 -4.13 6.89 -28.06
N LYS A 450 -3.75 6.79 -29.34
CA LYS A 450 -3.54 5.53 -30.06
C LYS A 450 -2.07 5.11 -30.15
N THR A 451 -1.13 6.04 -29.96
CA THR A 451 0.30 5.77 -30.10
C THR A 451 1.03 5.71 -28.77
N GLU A 452 2.12 4.96 -28.72
CA GLU A 452 3.05 4.87 -27.59
C GLU A 452 4.40 5.45 -27.99
N ILE A 453 5.16 5.94 -27.01
CA ILE A 453 6.55 6.34 -27.26
C ILE A 453 7.36 5.06 -27.46
N LYS A 454 8.04 4.96 -28.62
CA LYS A 454 8.90 3.82 -28.92
C LYS A 454 9.94 3.63 -27.81
N ASP A 455 10.17 2.38 -27.43
CA ASP A 455 11.15 1.95 -26.42
C ASP A 455 10.91 2.45 -24.98
N TYR A 456 9.91 3.30 -24.73
CA TYR A 456 9.61 3.84 -23.41
C TYR A 456 8.19 3.48 -22.94
N LYS A 457 8.09 2.98 -21.70
CA LYS A 457 6.77 2.89 -21.06
C LYS A 457 6.31 4.30 -20.72
N SER A 458 5.19 4.71 -21.29
CA SER A 458 4.65 6.05 -21.14
C SER A 458 3.22 6.03 -20.61
N SER A 459 2.75 7.17 -20.14
CA SER A 459 1.35 7.38 -19.74
C SER A 459 0.78 8.57 -20.51
N PHE A 460 -0.52 8.53 -20.77
CA PHE A 460 -1.26 9.57 -21.47
C PHE A 460 -2.31 10.17 -20.55
N MET A 461 -2.48 11.48 -20.62
CA MET A 461 -3.55 12.20 -19.91
C MET A 461 -4.20 13.21 -20.85
N ASP A 462 -5.53 13.18 -20.87
CA ASP A 462 -6.37 14.18 -21.52
C ASP A 462 -6.77 15.22 -20.47
N MET A 463 -6.23 16.43 -20.58
CA MET A 463 -6.36 17.51 -19.59
C MET A 463 -7.48 18.46 -20.02
N VAL A 464 -8.72 17.98 -19.98
CA VAL A 464 -9.93 18.79 -20.22
C VAL A 464 -10.25 19.63 -18.99
N ASP A 465 -10.76 20.86 -19.17
CA ASP A 465 -11.06 21.82 -18.09
C ASP A 465 -9.86 22.07 -17.16
N PHE A 466 -8.64 21.98 -17.69
CA PHE A 466 -7.44 22.09 -16.88
C PHE A 466 -7.25 23.52 -16.36
N VAL A 467 -7.02 23.62 -15.05
CA VAL A 467 -6.74 24.87 -14.37
C VAL A 467 -5.25 24.93 -13.99
N PRO A 468 -4.43 25.72 -14.70
CA PRO A 468 -2.99 25.80 -14.45
C PRO A 468 -2.62 26.12 -12.99
N SER A 469 -3.37 26.99 -12.31
CA SER A 469 -3.12 27.31 -10.90
C SER A 469 -3.30 26.12 -9.95
N THR A 470 -4.08 25.12 -10.36
CA THR A 470 -4.27 23.85 -9.65
C THR A 470 -3.36 22.70 -10.12
N SER A 471 -2.46 22.99 -11.05
CA SER A 471 -1.58 22.01 -11.69
C SER A 471 -0.60 21.33 -10.71
N PRO A 472 -0.52 20.01 -10.59
CA PRO A 472 0.55 19.38 -9.82
C PRO A 472 1.93 19.45 -10.50
N PHE A 473 2.00 19.97 -11.75
CA PHE A 473 3.21 20.04 -12.55
C PHE A 473 4.09 21.25 -12.21
N VAL A 474 5.20 21.41 -12.95
CA VAL A 474 6.10 22.57 -12.82
C VAL A 474 5.36 23.87 -13.15
N ALA A 475 5.80 24.98 -12.57
CA ALA A 475 5.09 26.27 -12.72
C ALA A 475 5.14 26.78 -14.17
N GLU A 476 6.25 26.51 -14.84
CA GLU A 476 6.54 26.83 -16.23
C GLU A 476 5.53 26.23 -17.20
N LEU A 477 4.90 25.09 -16.85
CA LEU A 477 3.81 24.54 -17.64
C LEU A 477 2.62 25.51 -17.68
N GLY A 478 2.25 26.06 -16.53
CA GLY A 478 1.13 26.99 -16.45
C GLY A 478 1.39 28.25 -17.25
N GLU A 479 2.57 28.85 -17.08
CA GLU A 479 2.98 30.04 -17.84
C GLU A 479 2.98 29.77 -19.36
N TRP A 480 3.44 28.59 -19.78
CA TRP A 480 3.45 28.21 -21.18
C TRP A 480 2.04 28.03 -21.76
N LEU A 481 1.13 27.38 -21.03
CA LEU A 481 -0.28 27.17 -21.45
C LEU A 481 -1.09 28.48 -21.42
N GLU A 482 -0.77 29.39 -20.51
CA GLU A 482 -1.46 30.69 -20.37
C GLU A 482 -1.01 31.73 -21.40
N THR A 483 0.07 31.47 -22.14
CA THR A 483 0.53 32.36 -23.22
C THR A 483 -0.56 32.54 -24.29
N GLU A 484 -0.97 33.78 -24.58
CA GLU A 484 -2.10 34.07 -25.50
C GLU A 484 -1.87 33.63 -26.94
N SER A 485 -0.61 33.61 -27.39
CA SER A 485 -0.25 33.23 -28.77
C SER A 485 -0.33 31.72 -29.06
N ARG A 486 -0.71 30.90 -28.08
CA ARG A 486 -0.75 29.43 -28.21
C ARG A 486 -1.79 28.99 -29.23
N LYS A 487 -1.40 28.07 -30.10
CA LYS A 487 -2.29 27.50 -31.13
C LYS A 487 -2.41 25.99 -30.96
N ALA A 488 -3.52 25.42 -31.41
CA ALA A 488 -3.75 23.98 -31.40
C ALA A 488 -2.57 23.25 -32.08
N GLY A 489 -2.04 22.23 -31.41
CA GLY A 489 -0.87 21.47 -31.87
C GLY A 489 0.48 22.04 -31.44
N ASP A 490 0.53 23.20 -30.78
CA ASP A 490 1.75 23.68 -30.12
C ASP A 490 2.19 22.64 -29.08
N THR A 491 3.48 22.29 -29.10
CA THR A 491 4.04 21.32 -28.17
C THR A 491 5.20 21.88 -27.36
N ASN A 492 5.40 21.34 -26.16
CA ASN A 492 6.59 21.60 -25.36
C ASN A 492 6.89 20.42 -24.44
N ILE A 493 8.15 20.27 -24.04
CA ILE A 493 8.60 19.23 -23.11
C ILE A 493 9.02 19.89 -21.81
N PHE A 494 8.53 19.34 -20.71
CA PHE A 494 8.87 19.76 -19.37
C PHE A 494 9.57 18.62 -18.63
N GLN A 495 10.54 18.99 -17.82
CA GLN A 495 11.22 18.09 -16.91
C GLN A 495 10.80 18.39 -15.47
N ASP A 496 10.40 17.35 -14.74
CA ASP A 496 10.22 17.40 -13.30
C ASP A 496 11.07 16.30 -12.65
N ASP A 497 11.87 16.64 -11.65
CA ASP A 497 12.83 15.69 -11.09
C ASP A 497 12.16 14.51 -10.33
N ARG A 498 10.86 14.61 -10.02
CA ARG A 498 10.07 13.52 -9.41
C ARG A 498 9.30 12.75 -10.47
N LEU A 499 8.60 13.47 -11.36
CA LEU A 499 7.72 12.84 -12.34
C LEU A 499 8.51 12.27 -13.51
N GLY A 500 9.61 12.89 -13.93
CA GLY A 500 10.35 12.55 -15.14
C GLY A 500 10.14 13.59 -16.24
N LEU A 501 9.98 13.13 -17.47
CA LEU A 501 9.73 13.98 -18.63
C LEU A 501 8.27 13.88 -19.05
N TYR A 502 7.68 15.00 -19.42
CA TYR A 502 6.35 15.01 -20.01
C TYR A 502 6.23 16.04 -21.12
N GLY A 503 5.70 15.57 -22.24
CA GLY A 503 5.39 16.34 -23.43
C GLY A 503 3.95 16.79 -23.35
N VAL A 504 3.71 18.08 -23.57
CA VAL A 504 2.38 18.65 -23.55
C VAL A 504 2.05 19.20 -24.93
N THR A 505 0.84 18.93 -25.39
CA THR A 505 0.28 19.49 -26.62
C THR A 505 -0.91 20.37 -26.23
N PHE A 506 -0.86 21.65 -26.59
CA PHE A 506 -1.98 22.56 -26.43
C PHE A 506 -3.04 22.26 -27.48
N LEU A 507 -4.32 22.16 -27.09
CA LEU A 507 -5.42 21.96 -28.02
C LEU A 507 -6.24 23.24 -28.15
N GLU A 508 -6.81 23.73 -27.05
CA GLU A 508 -7.63 24.93 -27.06
C GLU A 508 -7.72 25.61 -25.70
N ARG A 509 -8.14 26.87 -25.75
CA ARG A 509 -8.53 27.67 -24.59
C ARG A 509 -10.05 27.63 -24.48
N LEU A 510 -10.55 27.15 -23.37
CA LEU A 510 -11.98 26.97 -23.14
C LEU A 510 -12.59 28.29 -22.62
N PRO A 511 -13.88 28.57 -22.89
CA PRO A 511 -14.52 29.83 -22.51
C PRO A 511 -14.79 29.96 -21.00
N LYS A 512 -14.56 28.90 -20.22
CA LYS A 512 -14.84 28.83 -18.79
C LYS A 512 -13.66 29.39 -17.98
N ALA A 513 -13.94 30.19 -16.96
CA ALA A 513 -12.91 30.71 -16.07
C ALA A 513 -12.43 29.64 -15.08
N ALA A 514 -11.14 29.72 -14.72
CA ALA A 514 -10.47 28.80 -13.81
C ALA A 514 -11.13 28.75 -12.42
N TRP A 515 -11.57 29.90 -11.90
CA TRP A 515 -12.29 29.94 -10.63
C TRP A 515 -13.62 29.17 -10.69
N GLN A 516 -14.36 29.22 -11.80
CA GLN A 516 -15.63 28.49 -11.95
C GLN A 516 -15.39 26.98 -11.91
N SER A 517 -14.37 26.49 -12.61
CA SER A 517 -13.98 25.07 -12.58
C SER A 517 -13.50 24.65 -11.20
N THR A 518 -12.75 25.52 -10.51
CA THR A 518 -12.26 25.26 -9.16
C THR A 518 -13.39 25.14 -8.14
N VAL A 519 -14.30 26.12 -8.11
CA VAL A 519 -15.46 26.13 -7.21
C VAL A 519 -16.35 24.93 -7.50
N SER A 520 -16.70 24.72 -8.78
CA SER A 520 -17.52 23.59 -9.21
C SER A 520 -16.94 22.25 -8.73
N TYR A 521 -15.65 21.98 -9.00
CA TYR A 521 -15.05 20.71 -8.59
C TYR A 521 -15.01 20.54 -7.07
N LYS A 522 -14.61 21.58 -6.32
CA LYS A 522 -14.52 21.51 -4.85
C LYS A 522 -15.88 21.28 -4.20
N GLU A 523 -16.90 22.03 -4.61
CA GLU A 523 -18.25 21.91 -4.04
C GLU A 523 -18.91 20.59 -4.48
N SER A 524 -18.76 20.17 -5.74
CA SER A 524 -19.20 18.84 -6.18
C SER A 524 -18.53 17.73 -5.38
N LYS A 525 -17.21 17.83 -5.17
CA LYS A 525 -16.47 16.83 -4.39
C LYS A 525 -16.94 16.79 -2.95
N ALA A 526 -17.08 17.95 -2.30
CA ALA A 526 -17.57 18.03 -0.93
C ALA A 526 -18.99 17.46 -0.80
N LYS A 527 -19.85 17.72 -1.79
CA LYS A 527 -21.20 17.15 -1.85
C LYS A 527 -21.17 15.63 -1.99
N ILE A 528 -20.43 15.09 -2.96
CA ILE A 528 -20.32 13.63 -3.16
C ILE A 528 -19.71 12.94 -1.94
N ASP A 529 -18.67 13.52 -1.34
CA ASP A 529 -18.06 12.98 -0.13
C ASP A 529 -19.08 12.97 1.03
N LYS A 530 -19.85 14.06 1.21
CA LYS A 530 -20.92 14.13 2.24
C LYS A 530 -22.03 13.11 2.00
N ASP A 531 -22.52 12.99 0.77
CA ASP A 531 -23.56 12.03 0.41
C ASP A 531 -23.09 10.58 0.63
N PHE A 532 -21.81 10.31 0.32
CA PHE A 532 -21.19 9.01 0.57
C PHE A 532 -21.00 8.72 2.06
N GLN A 533 -20.64 9.72 2.88
CA GLN A 533 -20.61 9.56 4.34
C GLN A 533 -22.00 9.25 4.91
N ALA A 534 -23.04 9.97 4.45
CA ALA A 534 -24.40 9.68 4.85
C ALA A 534 -24.83 8.25 4.45
N LEU A 535 -24.37 7.77 3.28
CA LEU A 535 -24.58 6.38 2.86
C LEU A 535 -23.91 5.38 3.80
N LEU A 536 -22.66 5.65 4.24
CA LEU A 536 -21.93 4.81 5.19
C LEU A 536 -22.60 4.74 6.58
N GLU A 537 -23.37 5.76 6.96
CA GLU A 537 -24.04 5.85 8.25
C GLU A 537 -25.35 5.05 8.32
N LYS A 538 -25.99 4.76 7.19
CA LYS A 538 -27.25 4.00 7.14
C LYS A 538 -27.12 2.60 7.76
N PRO A 539 -28.05 2.17 8.64
CA PRO A 539 -27.99 0.85 9.30
C PRO A 539 -27.87 -0.33 8.34
N GLU A 540 -28.62 -0.33 7.24
CA GLU A 540 -28.61 -1.36 6.20
C GLU A 540 -27.26 -1.48 5.47
N ASN A 541 -26.45 -0.42 5.53
CA ASN A 541 -25.14 -0.36 4.91
C ASN A 541 -24.02 -0.72 5.88
N LYS A 542 -24.30 -0.96 7.16
CA LYS A 542 -23.28 -1.41 8.12
C LYS A 542 -22.90 -2.87 7.86
N VAL A 543 -21.67 -3.24 8.19
CA VAL A 543 -21.21 -4.63 8.09
C VAL A 543 -21.93 -5.48 9.14
N VAL A 544 -22.69 -6.48 8.67
CA VAL A 544 -23.32 -7.48 9.53
C VAL A 544 -22.61 -8.80 9.34
N HIS A 545 -21.86 -9.23 10.37
CA HIS A 545 -21.13 -10.49 10.33
C HIS A 545 -22.07 -11.70 10.35
N ALA A 546 -21.85 -12.60 9.40
CA ALA A 546 -22.52 -13.90 9.36
C ALA A 546 -21.72 -14.95 10.15
N PHE A 547 -22.34 -16.10 10.43
CA PHE A 547 -21.69 -17.17 11.22
C PHE A 547 -20.34 -17.60 10.64
N ALA A 548 -20.22 -17.66 9.31
CA ALA A 548 -19.00 -18.09 8.66
C ALA A 548 -17.85 -17.06 8.74
N ASN A 549 -18.06 -15.85 9.32
CA ASN A 549 -16.96 -14.94 9.66
C ASN A 549 -15.90 -15.62 10.55
N LYS A 550 -16.32 -16.58 11.38
CA LYS A 550 -15.41 -17.38 12.22
C LYS A 550 -14.41 -18.22 11.41
N LEU A 551 -14.66 -18.41 10.11
CA LEU A 551 -13.79 -19.14 9.18
C LEU A 551 -12.78 -18.25 8.45
N VAL A 552 -12.79 -16.93 8.75
CA VAL A 552 -11.78 -15.99 8.22
C VAL A 552 -10.39 -16.42 8.67
N ASP A 553 -9.51 -16.57 7.70
CA ASP A 553 -8.11 -16.96 7.88
C ASP A 553 -7.30 -15.71 8.26
N ARG A 554 -7.34 -15.36 9.54
CA ARG A 554 -6.80 -14.10 10.06
C ARG A 554 -5.27 -14.15 10.14
N ALA A 555 -4.63 -13.34 9.29
CA ALA A 555 -3.20 -13.08 9.20
C ALA A 555 -2.33 -14.35 9.13
N PRO A 556 -2.52 -15.23 8.12
CA PRO A 556 -1.78 -16.49 8.00
C PRO A 556 -0.26 -16.30 7.86
N PHE A 557 0.17 -15.10 7.42
CA PHE A 557 1.58 -14.72 7.30
C PHE A 557 2.23 -14.36 8.64
N LEU A 558 1.45 -14.04 9.68
CA LEU A 558 1.96 -13.93 11.05
C LEU A 558 2.21 -15.35 11.52
N LYS A 559 3.46 -15.82 11.47
CA LYS A 559 3.82 -17.19 11.89
C LYS A 559 3.19 -17.50 13.24
N ARG A 560 2.56 -18.67 13.35
CA ARG A 560 2.26 -19.32 14.64
C ARG A 560 3.52 -19.23 15.49
N VAL A 561 3.50 -18.40 16.53
CA VAL A 561 4.38 -18.62 17.67
C VAL A 561 3.82 -19.85 18.36
N VAL A 562 4.09 -21.04 17.79
CA VAL A 562 4.00 -22.26 18.59
C VAL A 562 5.05 -22.06 19.66
N ALA A 563 4.59 -22.01 20.90
CA ALA A 563 5.43 -21.91 22.07
C ALA A 563 6.64 -22.83 21.90
N LYS A 564 7.82 -22.23 21.70
CA LYS A 564 9.09 -22.93 21.86
C LYS A 564 9.35 -23.06 23.37
N ALA A 565 8.43 -23.71 24.08
CA ALA A 565 8.47 -23.92 25.52
C ALA A 565 8.50 -25.41 25.91
N GLU A 566 8.36 -26.35 24.96
CA GLU A 566 8.44 -27.79 25.26
C GLU A 566 9.56 -28.55 24.54
N ALA A 567 10.40 -27.88 23.75
CA ALA A 567 11.56 -28.51 23.09
C ALA A 567 12.89 -28.33 23.87
N ASN A 568 12.88 -27.67 25.03
CA ASN A 568 14.04 -27.49 25.90
C ASN A 568 13.76 -28.00 27.34
N LYS A 569 13.08 -29.15 27.47
CA LYS A 569 13.35 -30.01 28.63
C LYS A 569 14.73 -30.63 28.41
N PRO A 570 15.68 -30.52 29.34
CA PRO A 570 16.97 -31.19 29.20
C PRO A 570 16.72 -32.69 29.04
N GLN A 571 17.33 -33.29 28.01
CA GLN A 571 17.49 -34.74 27.90
C GLN A 571 18.43 -35.24 29.01
N ALA A 572 17.93 -35.26 30.24
CA ALA A 572 18.57 -35.90 31.38
C ALA A 572 17.85 -37.21 31.68
N SER A 573 17.88 -38.18 30.75
CA SER A 573 17.57 -39.59 31.09
C SER A 573 18.02 -40.65 30.07
N GLN A 574 18.88 -40.34 29.09
CA GLN A 574 19.37 -41.35 28.14
C GLN A 574 20.88 -41.67 28.25
N ALA A 575 21.62 -41.00 29.13
CA ALA A 575 23.00 -41.36 29.46
C ALA A 575 23.13 -42.35 30.64
N ALA A 576 22.06 -42.64 31.37
CA ALA A 576 22.08 -43.55 32.53
C ALA A 576 21.62 -44.99 32.23
N LYS A 577 21.35 -45.34 30.97
CA LYS A 577 20.98 -46.71 30.56
C LYS A 577 21.95 -47.39 29.59
N GLN A 578 23.09 -46.75 29.28
CA GLN A 578 24.17 -47.34 28.47
C GLN A 578 25.40 -47.76 29.29
N SER A 579 25.43 -47.53 30.61
CA SER A 579 26.54 -47.97 31.49
C SER A 579 26.22 -49.21 32.35
N GLU A 580 25.03 -49.80 32.26
CA GLU A 580 24.64 -50.95 33.11
C GLU A 580 24.30 -52.24 32.34
N GLN A 581 24.43 -52.25 31.00
CA GLN A 581 24.26 -53.45 30.15
C GLN A 581 25.57 -54.04 29.60
N ALA A 582 26.72 -53.66 30.20
CA ALA A 582 27.99 -54.35 30.01
C ALA A 582 28.41 -55.14 31.27
N LYS A 583 27.48 -55.89 31.88
CA LYS A 583 27.79 -57.07 32.72
C LYS A 583 26.79 -58.19 32.39
N ARG A 584 27.38 -59.30 31.94
CA ARG A 584 26.86 -60.62 31.48
C ARG A 584 25.76 -61.26 32.38
N PRO A 585 25.25 -62.48 32.09
CA PRO A 585 24.67 -63.04 30.87
C PRO A 585 23.26 -63.62 31.10
N VAL A 586 22.65 -64.07 30.00
CA VAL A 586 21.37 -64.78 29.86
C VAL A 586 21.27 -66.06 30.70
N THR A 587 20.17 -66.24 31.45
CA THR A 587 19.54 -67.57 31.61
C THR A 587 18.05 -67.48 31.96
N SER A 588 17.27 -68.21 31.15
CA SER A 588 16.04 -68.97 31.48
C SER A 588 14.79 -68.28 32.07
N GLN A 589 13.78 -68.22 31.19
CA GLN A 589 12.47 -68.90 31.30
C GLN A 589 11.42 -68.46 32.35
N VAL A 590 10.27 -68.09 31.77
CA VAL A 590 8.92 -68.69 31.97
C VAL A 590 8.02 -68.17 33.10
N THR A 591 6.75 -67.98 32.68
CA THR A 591 5.46 -67.94 33.41
C THR A 591 5.02 -66.71 34.21
N ALA A 592 4.02 -66.05 33.62
CA ALA A 592 2.61 -66.03 34.02
C ALA A 592 2.12 -65.19 35.21
N THR A 593 0.91 -64.65 34.97
CA THR A 593 -0.19 -64.33 35.91
C THR A 593 0.05 -63.15 36.87
N THR A 594 -0.90 -62.33 37.32
CA THR A 594 -2.31 -61.99 37.03
C THR A 594 -2.71 -61.11 38.22
N THR A 595 -3.40 -59.97 37.98
CA THR A 595 -4.11 -59.12 38.99
C THR A 595 -3.25 -58.57 40.14
N LYS A 596 -3.43 -57.32 40.55
CA LYS A 596 -4.67 -56.68 41.01
C LYS A 596 -4.48 -55.18 40.98
#